data_AF-A0A7Z9C921-F1
#
_entry.id   AF-A0A7Z9C921-F1
#
_cell.length_a   1.000
_cell.length_b   1.000
_cell.length_c   1.000
_cell.angle_alpha   90.00
_cell.angle_beta   90.00
_cell.angle_gamma   90.00
#
_symmetry.space_group_name_H-M   'P 1'
#
loop_
_entity.id
_entity.type
_entity.pdbx_description
1 polymer ?
#
loop_
_entity_poly.entity_id
_entity_poly.type
_entity_poly.pdbx_seq_one_letter_code
_entity_poly.pdbx_strand_id
1 'polypeptide(L)'
;MTQQRVLRAAILAMVGCTLALSACDTQSSPPDSSPSTTSSFSPRDINTWKPSFTPAPRPVSAEFAKQSRLDQVNQALSTANPPLPAMTETELPPVIREISTDEWPDIMTQCLTDAGFPSMAVGGSITNEIPDDQLAAATKAEAKCIAQYPIAAKYRQKWGEEQWRIQYEYLTGFYIPCAESFGVVVDHSVIPSEKSYVESALSDGELWHPIFEWTENQKNQNLVSTETEEGESLSRTCRQFAPDRYLFN
;
A
#
# COMPACT_ATOMS: atom_id res chain seq x y z
N MET A 1 -2.63 -48.31 -21.99
CA MET A 1 -2.88 -49.01 -23.27
C MET A 1 -4.33 -48.68 -23.62
N THR A 2 -4.68 -47.92 -24.65
CA THR A 2 -4.34 -48.05 -26.08
C THR A 2 -4.55 -46.71 -26.78
N GLN A 3 -3.72 -46.43 -27.78
CA GLN A 3 -3.68 -45.22 -28.62
C GLN A 3 -4.80 -45.16 -29.67
N GLN A 4 -5.16 -43.94 -30.11
CA GLN A 4 -5.32 -43.48 -31.52
C GLN A 4 -5.85 -42.03 -31.44
N ARG A 5 -5.20 -40.91 -31.79
CA ARG A 5 -4.36 -40.44 -32.91
C ARG A 5 -5.10 -40.31 -34.27
N VAL A 6 -5.15 -39.04 -34.72
CA VAL A 6 -5.27 -38.47 -36.09
C VAL A 6 -6.72 -38.36 -36.62
N LEU A 7 -7.23 -37.18 -37.04
CA LEU A 7 -6.89 -36.47 -38.28
C LEU A 7 -7.07 -34.93 -38.22
N ARG A 8 -6.14 -34.23 -38.86
CA ARG A 8 -6.24 -32.86 -39.41
C ARG A 8 -6.61 -32.94 -40.90
N ALA A 9 -7.44 -32.02 -41.40
CA ALA A 9 -7.45 -31.38 -42.74
C ALA A 9 -8.78 -30.59 -42.85
N ALA A 10 -8.87 -29.26 -42.92
CA ALA A 10 -8.37 -28.27 -43.89
C ALA A 10 -8.95 -28.43 -45.30
N ILE A 11 -9.94 -27.60 -45.70
CA ILE A 11 -10.18 -27.14 -47.09
C ILE A 11 -10.85 -25.74 -47.10
N LEU A 12 -10.23 -24.84 -47.88
CA LEU A 12 -10.66 -23.50 -48.33
C LEU A 12 -11.93 -23.51 -49.20
N ALA A 13 -12.67 -22.39 -49.28
CA ALA A 13 -12.85 -21.63 -50.54
C ALA A 13 -13.78 -20.41 -50.40
N MET A 14 -13.40 -19.35 -51.10
CA MET A 14 -14.01 -18.03 -51.24
C MET A 14 -15.29 -18.01 -52.10
N VAL A 15 -16.22 -17.11 -51.75
CA VAL A 15 -17.17 -16.38 -52.62
C VAL A 15 -17.47 -15.07 -51.85
N GLY A 16 -17.41 -13.83 -52.33
CA GLY A 16 -17.55 -13.25 -53.67
C GLY A 16 -18.80 -12.34 -53.69
N CYS A 17 -18.65 -11.06 -54.07
CA CYS A 17 -19.70 -10.02 -54.29
C CYS A 17 -20.33 -9.38 -53.02
N THR A 18 -20.65 -8.07 -52.92
CA THR A 18 -20.83 -6.99 -53.92
C THR A 18 -20.76 -5.61 -53.24
N LEU A 19 -20.50 -4.60 -54.08
CA LEU A 19 -20.46 -3.15 -53.83
C LEU A 19 -21.76 -2.55 -53.23
N ALA A 20 -21.60 -1.57 -52.34
CA ALA A 20 -22.57 -0.49 -52.14
C ALA A 20 -21.83 0.81 -51.76
N LEU A 21 -21.99 1.82 -52.63
CA LEU A 21 -21.59 3.21 -52.43
C LEU A 21 -22.62 3.89 -51.51
N SER A 22 -22.18 4.55 -50.43
CA SER A 22 -23.02 5.55 -49.75
C SER A 22 -22.18 6.75 -49.28
N ALA A 23 -22.69 7.92 -49.66
CA ALA A 23 -22.19 9.27 -49.49
C ALA A 23 -21.50 9.61 -48.16
N CYS A 24 -20.38 10.33 -48.25
CA CYS A 24 -19.83 11.13 -47.15
C CYS A 24 -20.62 12.44 -47.07
N ASP A 25 -21.51 12.55 -46.08
CA ASP A 25 -22.08 13.84 -45.68
C ASP A 25 -21.12 14.48 -44.67
N THR A 26 -20.54 15.61 -45.03
CA THR A 26 -19.48 16.27 -44.25
C THR A 26 -20.14 17.32 -43.35
N GLN A 27 -20.63 16.90 -42.20
CA GLN A 27 -21.19 17.82 -41.20
C GLN A 27 -20.06 18.43 -40.37
N SER A 28 -19.69 19.67 -40.68
CA SER A 28 -18.77 20.47 -39.87
C SER A 28 -19.45 20.88 -38.56
N SER A 29 -19.11 20.20 -37.47
CA SER A 29 -19.38 20.70 -36.11
C SER A 29 -18.30 21.71 -35.71
N PRO A 30 -18.65 22.83 -35.05
CA PRO A 30 -17.66 23.77 -34.51
C PRO A 30 -16.93 23.16 -33.31
N PRO A 31 -15.68 23.54 -33.04
CA PRO A 31 -14.97 23.10 -31.85
C PRO A 31 -15.51 23.88 -30.63
N ASP A 32 -16.42 23.28 -29.88
CA ASP A 32 -16.72 23.71 -28.51
C ASP A 32 -15.49 23.42 -27.64
N SER A 33 -14.60 24.40 -27.61
CA SER A 33 -13.50 24.46 -26.65
C SER A 33 -14.04 25.07 -25.36
N SER A 34 -14.55 24.22 -24.47
CA SER A 34 -14.67 24.54 -23.04
C SER A 34 -13.78 23.57 -22.26
N PRO A 35 -12.70 24.02 -21.63
CA PRO A 35 -11.97 23.19 -20.69
C PRO A 35 -12.77 23.14 -19.39
N SER A 36 -13.65 22.15 -19.26
CA SER A 36 -14.13 21.73 -17.94
C SER A 36 -12.99 20.99 -17.25
N THR A 37 -12.05 21.72 -16.65
CA THR A 37 -11.20 21.18 -15.59
C THR A 37 -12.03 21.07 -14.31
N THR A 38 -13.03 20.21 -14.33
CA THR A 38 -13.56 19.59 -13.12
C THR A 38 -12.53 18.56 -12.74
N SER A 39 -11.78 18.79 -11.66
CA SER A 39 -10.94 17.74 -11.06
C SER A 39 -11.87 16.63 -10.58
N SER A 40 -12.20 15.69 -11.46
CA SER A 40 -13.06 14.57 -11.15
C SER A 40 -12.32 13.67 -10.17
N PHE A 41 -12.88 13.49 -8.98
CA PHE A 41 -12.46 12.43 -8.07
C PHE A 41 -12.39 11.11 -8.84
N SER A 42 -11.21 10.48 -8.84
CA SER A 42 -11.03 9.14 -9.40
C SER A 42 -10.84 8.21 -8.20
N PRO A 43 -11.77 7.27 -7.95
CA PRO A 43 -11.72 6.42 -6.76
C PRO A 43 -10.45 5.55 -6.70
N ARG A 44 -9.71 5.41 -7.80
CA ARG A 44 -8.47 4.64 -7.89
C ARG A 44 -7.19 5.49 -7.92
N ASP A 45 -7.30 6.81 -7.91
CA ASP A 45 -6.13 7.70 -7.85
C ASP A 45 -6.08 8.46 -6.53
N ILE A 46 -5.22 7.98 -5.62
CA ILE A 46 -4.97 8.56 -4.30
C ILE A 46 -4.58 10.04 -4.35
N ASN A 47 -3.99 10.50 -5.45
CA ASN A 47 -3.57 11.90 -5.57
C ASN A 47 -4.74 12.86 -5.78
N THR A 48 -5.93 12.33 -6.09
CA THR A 48 -7.18 13.11 -6.16
C THR A 48 -7.84 13.31 -4.80
N TRP A 49 -7.42 12.59 -3.76
CA TRP A 49 -7.91 12.75 -2.40
C TRP A 49 -7.01 13.66 -1.55
N LYS A 50 -7.65 14.48 -0.71
CA LYS A 50 -7.03 15.36 0.29
C LYS A 50 -7.94 15.43 1.52
N PRO A 51 -7.39 15.49 2.74
CA PRO A 51 -8.19 15.69 3.94
C PRO A 51 -8.80 17.09 3.97
N SER A 52 -9.88 17.23 4.74
CA SER A 52 -10.57 18.49 4.99
C SER A 52 -9.77 19.48 5.84
N PHE A 53 -8.73 19.02 6.53
CA PHE A 53 -7.81 19.85 7.32
C PHE A 53 -6.39 19.26 7.36
N THR A 54 -5.44 20.06 7.83
CA THR A 54 -4.04 19.64 8.05
C THR A 54 -3.80 19.52 9.56
N PRO A 55 -3.23 18.41 10.05
CA PRO A 55 -2.98 18.25 11.47
C PRO A 55 -1.87 19.19 11.93
N ALA A 56 -1.94 19.63 13.18
CA ALA A 56 -0.88 20.39 13.81
C ALA A 56 0.40 19.53 13.91
N PRO A 57 1.58 20.09 13.60
CA PRO A 57 2.83 19.37 13.80
C PRO A 57 2.97 18.95 15.26
N ARG A 58 3.26 17.68 15.49
CA ARG A 58 3.50 17.14 16.82
C ARG A 58 4.99 17.09 17.10
N PRO A 59 5.49 17.80 18.13
CA PRO A 59 6.90 17.81 18.43
C PRO A 59 7.38 16.42 18.84
N VAL A 60 8.60 16.10 18.40
CA VAL A 60 9.31 14.89 18.78
C VAL A 60 10.47 15.29 19.68
N SER A 61 10.56 14.70 20.87
CA SER A 61 11.71 14.93 21.74
C SER A 61 12.93 14.18 21.21
N ALA A 62 14.12 14.74 21.42
CA ALA A 62 15.38 14.08 21.05
C ALA A 62 15.51 12.69 21.72
N GLU A 63 15.04 12.58 22.96
CA GLU A 63 15.04 11.32 23.70
C GLU A 63 14.13 10.26 23.06
N PHE A 64 12.91 10.65 22.67
CA PHE A 64 12.01 9.74 21.98
C PHE A 64 12.57 9.33 20.62
N ALA A 65 13.23 10.23 19.89
CA ALA A 65 13.85 9.90 18.61
C ALA A 65 14.97 8.86 18.76
N LYS A 66 15.83 9.01 19.78
CA LYS A 66 16.87 8.04 20.12
C LYS A 66 16.29 6.68 20.49
N GLN A 67 15.32 6.65 21.40
CA GLN A 67 14.69 5.41 21.83
C GLN A 67 13.96 4.72 20.67
N SER A 68 13.20 5.48 19.88
CA SER A 68 12.47 4.97 18.71
C SER A 68 13.40 4.31 17.69
N ARG A 69 14.60 4.88 17.48
CA ARG A 69 15.64 4.29 16.64
C ARG A 69 16.18 2.99 17.22
N LEU A 70 16.48 2.96 18.52
CA LEU A 70 16.98 1.77 19.20
C LEU A 70 15.95 0.63 19.15
N ASP A 71 14.68 0.95 19.37
CA ASP A 71 13.57 0.00 19.31
C ASP A 71 13.41 -0.60 17.91
N GLN A 72 13.55 0.21 16.85
CA GLN A 72 13.51 -0.29 15.47
C GLN A 72 14.59 -1.33 15.20
N VAL A 73 15.83 -1.05 15.61
CA VAL A 73 16.98 -1.96 15.44
C VAL A 73 16.76 -3.25 16.22
N ASN A 74 16.40 -3.12 17.49
CA ASN A 74 16.23 -4.28 18.38
C ASN A 74 15.00 -5.12 18.01
N GLN A 75 13.95 -4.51 17.46
CA GLN A 75 12.83 -5.24 16.88
C GLN A 75 13.30 -6.14 15.73
N ALA A 76 14.10 -5.63 14.80
CA ALA A 76 14.64 -6.45 13.70
C ALA A 76 15.56 -7.56 14.19
N LEU A 77 16.42 -7.32 15.18
CA LEU A 77 17.27 -8.36 15.76
C LEU A 77 16.47 -9.46 16.46
N SER A 78 15.31 -9.10 17.03
CA SER A 78 14.44 -10.05 17.73
C SER A 78 13.70 -11.03 16.81
N THR A 79 13.54 -10.71 15.52
CA THR A 79 12.83 -11.59 14.56
C THR A 79 13.70 -12.74 14.03
N ALA A 80 15.02 -12.72 14.28
CA ALA A 80 15.90 -13.83 13.96
C ALA A 80 15.51 -15.11 14.73
N ASN A 81 15.85 -16.27 14.15
CA ASN A 81 15.66 -17.56 14.80
C ASN A 81 16.99 -18.35 14.86
N PRO A 82 17.67 -18.41 16.03
CA PRO A 82 17.28 -17.78 17.30
C PRO A 82 17.46 -16.24 17.28
N PRO A 83 16.79 -15.51 18.20
CA PRO A 83 16.94 -14.06 18.31
C PRO A 83 18.39 -13.65 18.51
N LEU A 84 18.79 -12.55 17.85
CA LEU A 84 20.12 -11.99 18.02
C LEU A 84 20.19 -11.08 19.26
N PRO A 85 21.37 -10.91 19.87
CA PRO A 85 21.54 -10.00 21.01
C PRO A 85 21.12 -8.57 20.65
N ALA A 86 20.37 -7.93 21.55
CA ALA A 86 19.99 -6.53 21.42
C ALA A 86 21.23 -5.63 21.45
N MET A 87 21.20 -4.56 20.65
CA MET A 87 22.22 -3.52 20.62
C MET A 87 21.88 -2.41 21.61
N THR A 88 22.90 -1.66 22.00
CA THR A 88 22.83 -0.41 22.77
C THR A 88 23.05 0.80 21.86
N GLU A 89 22.68 2.00 22.32
CA GLU A 89 22.87 3.25 21.56
C GLU A 89 24.32 3.44 21.08
N THR A 90 25.30 3.05 21.91
CA THR A 90 26.73 3.20 21.62
C THR A 90 27.25 2.28 20.52
N GLU A 91 26.53 1.20 20.20
CA GLU A 91 26.93 0.24 19.17
C GLU A 91 26.34 0.57 17.80
N LEU A 92 25.35 1.48 17.74
CA LEU A 92 24.70 1.82 16.49
C LEU A 92 25.64 2.65 15.58
N PRO A 93 25.64 2.41 14.26
CA PRO A 93 26.35 3.28 13.31
C PRO A 93 25.81 4.72 13.36
N PRO A 94 26.46 5.73 12.77
CA PRO A 94 25.84 7.05 12.63
C PRO A 94 24.58 6.98 11.74
N VAL A 95 23.59 7.83 12.03
CA VAL A 95 22.43 8.03 11.16
C VAL A 95 22.89 8.74 9.89
N ILE A 96 22.52 8.21 8.72
CA ILE A 96 22.74 8.88 7.43
C ILE A 96 21.61 9.89 7.20
N ARG A 97 20.35 9.43 7.29
CA ARG A 97 19.15 10.27 7.28
C ARG A 97 17.97 9.51 7.86
N GLU A 98 16.99 10.24 8.37
CA GLU A 98 15.68 9.67 8.67
C GLU A 98 14.84 9.54 7.40
N ILE A 99 13.92 8.58 7.37
CA ILE A 99 13.06 8.28 6.20
C ILE A 99 11.58 8.19 6.61
N SER A 100 10.67 8.34 5.64
CA SER A 100 9.24 8.08 5.86
C SER A 100 8.89 6.59 5.82
N THR A 101 7.67 6.23 6.21
CA THR A 101 7.20 4.84 6.06
C THR A 101 7.05 4.46 4.59
N ASP A 102 6.63 5.42 3.73
CA ASP A 102 6.52 5.24 2.28
C ASP A 102 7.89 5.00 1.61
N GLU A 103 8.96 5.65 2.07
CA GLU A 103 10.32 5.48 1.52
C GLU A 103 11.01 4.19 2.00
N TRP A 104 10.54 3.61 3.10
CA TRP A 104 11.23 2.52 3.80
C TRP A 104 11.55 1.30 2.91
N PRO A 105 10.61 0.76 2.12
CA PRO A 105 10.87 -0.45 1.32
C PRO A 105 12.00 -0.26 0.30
N ASP A 106 12.02 0.89 -0.38
CA ASP A 106 13.01 1.18 -1.42
C ASP A 106 14.41 1.38 -0.83
N ILE A 107 14.50 2.16 0.26
CA ILE A 107 15.77 2.46 0.92
C ILE A 107 16.37 1.20 1.56
N MET A 108 15.54 0.40 2.21
CA MET A 108 16.00 -0.84 2.83
C MET A 108 16.41 -1.88 1.79
N THR A 109 15.67 -2.00 0.69
CA THR A 109 16.02 -2.87 -0.43
C THR A 109 17.39 -2.52 -1.02
N GLN A 110 17.62 -1.23 -1.26
CA GLN A 110 18.92 -0.76 -1.77
C GLN A 110 20.04 -1.06 -0.77
N CYS A 111 19.84 -0.73 0.51
CA CYS A 111 20.84 -0.94 1.54
C CYS A 111 21.21 -2.43 1.74
N LEU A 112 20.22 -3.31 1.74
CA LEU A 112 20.42 -4.76 1.82
C LEU A 112 21.16 -5.30 0.60
N THR A 113 20.77 -4.85 -0.60
CA THR A 113 21.44 -5.22 -1.85
C THR A 113 22.91 -4.79 -1.84
N ASP A 114 23.20 -3.57 -1.39
CA ASP A 114 24.57 -3.06 -1.23
C ASP A 114 25.38 -3.84 -0.18
N ALA A 115 24.70 -4.40 0.82
CA ALA A 115 25.28 -5.28 1.84
C ALA A 115 25.48 -6.74 1.36
N GLY A 116 25.12 -7.06 0.11
CA GLY A 116 25.28 -8.38 -0.49
C GLY A 116 24.08 -9.31 -0.34
N PHE A 117 22.93 -8.79 0.08
CA PHE A 117 21.66 -9.52 0.20
C PHE A 117 20.66 -8.97 -0.83
N PRO A 118 20.60 -9.54 -2.05
CA PRO A 118 19.65 -9.08 -3.07
C PRO A 118 18.22 -9.07 -2.55
N SER A 119 17.58 -7.91 -2.65
CA SER A 119 16.22 -7.66 -2.16
C SER A 119 15.39 -6.95 -3.23
N MET A 120 14.07 -7.02 -3.09
CA MET A 120 13.12 -6.30 -3.94
C MET A 120 12.02 -5.68 -3.08
N ALA A 121 11.59 -4.48 -3.43
CA ALA A 121 10.39 -3.87 -2.86
C ALA A 121 9.15 -4.35 -3.64
N VAL A 122 8.20 -4.98 -2.98
CA VAL A 122 6.94 -5.46 -3.58
C VAL A 122 5.79 -5.06 -2.67
N GLY A 123 4.84 -4.28 -3.20
CA GLY A 123 3.61 -3.92 -2.47
C GLY A 123 3.83 -3.18 -1.15
N GLY A 124 4.94 -2.45 -0.98
CA GLY A 124 5.29 -1.77 0.27
C GLY A 124 6.03 -2.65 1.29
N SER A 125 6.40 -3.87 0.90
CA SER A 125 7.20 -4.80 1.71
C SER A 125 8.53 -5.11 1.01
N ILE A 126 9.46 -5.70 1.74
CA ILE A 126 10.72 -6.21 1.19
C ILE A 126 10.57 -7.72 0.99
N THR A 127 11.01 -8.22 -0.15
CA THR A 127 11.11 -9.63 -0.47
C THR A 127 12.55 -9.98 -0.81
N ASN A 128 13.04 -11.11 -0.28
CA ASN A 128 14.35 -11.65 -0.55
C ASN A 128 14.36 -13.16 -0.34
N GLU A 129 15.18 -13.85 -1.12
CA GLU A 129 15.46 -15.28 -0.95
C GLU A 129 16.82 -15.41 -0.25
N ILE A 130 16.79 -15.55 1.07
CA ILE A 130 18.00 -15.71 1.89
C ILE A 130 18.12 -17.18 2.30
N PRO A 131 19.24 -17.85 1.97
CA PRO A 131 19.53 -19.19 2.47
C PRO A 131 19.55 -19.25 4.02
N ASP A 132 19.09 -20.37 4.59
CA ASP A 132 18.99 -20.53 6.06
C ASP A 132 20.29 -20.24 6.82
N ASP A 133 21.44 -20.63 6.23
CA ASP A 133 22.77 -20.41 6.80
C ASP A 133 23.21 -18.93 6.79
N GLN A 134 22.53 -18.09 6.00
CA GLN A 134 22.79 -16.66 5.89
C GLN A 134 21.77 -15.79 6.62
N LEU A 135 20.66 -16.34 7.12
CA LEU A 135 19.60 -15.57 7.78
C LEU A 135 20.14 -14.67 8.91
N ALA A 136 20.99 -15.20 9.79
CA ALA A 136 21.57 -14.42 10.88
C ALA A 136 22.48 -13.27 10.39
N ALA A 137 23.16 -13.44 9.25
CA ALA A 137 23.96 -12.38 8.66
C ALA A 137 23.08 -11.31 7.99
N ALA A 138 22.02 -11.73 7.31
CA ALA A 138 21.04 -10.85 6.69
C ALA A 138 20.30 -10.01 7.74
N THR A 139 19.86 -10.60 8.86
CA THR A 139 19.21 -9.84 9.95
C THR A 139 20.15 -8.79 10.55
N LYS A 140 21.45 -9.08 10.67
CA LYS A 140 22.44 -8.07 11.10
C LYS A 140 22.60 -6.94 10.09
N ALA A 141 22.58 -7.26 8.79
CA ALA A 141 22.62 -6.26 7.74
C ALA A 141 21.35 -5.39 7.76
N GLU A 142 20.17 -5.99 7.93
CA GLU A 142 18.90 -5.28 8.09
C GLU A 142 18.92 -4.35 9.29
N ALA A 143 19.31 -4.85 10.47
CA ALA A 143 19.44 -4.05 11.68
C ALA A 143 20.39 -2.86 11.50
N LYS A 144 21.51 -3.05 10.78
CA LYS A 144 22.43 -1.97 10.41
C LYS A 144 21.79 -0.96 9.46
N CYS A 145 21.07 -1.43 8.44
CA CYS A 145 20.35 -0.57 7.50
C CYS A 145 19.28 0.28 8.21
N ILE A 146 18.48 -0.33 9.10
CA ILE A 146 17.53 0.37 9.96
C ILE A 146 18.23 1.40 10.84
N ALA A 147 19.38 1.07 11.41
CA ALA A 147 20.13 2.01 12.23
C ALA A 147 20.63 3.23 11.41
N GLN A 148 21.04 3.03 10.16
CA GLN A 148 21.52 4.10 9.27
C GLN A 148 20.38 4.93 8.66
N TYR A 149 19.23 4.30 8.42
CA TYR A 149 18.03 4.88 7.81
C TYR A 149 16.78 4.62 8.66
N PRO A 150 16.72 5.13 9.91
CA PRO A 150 15.57 4.89 10.76
C PRO A 150 14.34 5.59 10.19
N ILE A 151 13.17 4.97 10.34
CA ILE A 151 11.90 5.67 10.15
C ILE A 151 11.86 6.83 11.15
N ALA A 152 11.62 8.03 10.65
CA ALA A 152 11.61 9.23 11.47
C ALA A 152 10.61 9.07 12.62
N ALA A 153 11.01 9.47 13.82
CA ALA A 153 10.24 9.18 15.02
C ALA A 153 8.83 9.81 15.02
N LYS A 154 8.59 10.87 14.23
CA LYS A 154 7.24 11.44 14.04
C LYS A 154 6.23 10.42 13.51
N TYR A 155 6.65 9.49 12.64
CA TYR A 155 5.80 8.43 12.08
C TYR A 155 5.54 7.29 13.05
N ARG A 156 6.32 7.20 14.13
CA ARG A 156 6.24 6.13 15.15
C ARG A 156 5.55 6.58 16.44
N GLN A 157 5.15 7.84 16.53
CA GLN A 157 4.34 8.30 17.65
C GLN A 157 2.92 7.72 17.56
N LYS A 158 2.32 7.38 18.70
CA LYS A 158 0.88 7.08 18.76
C LYS A 158 0.10 8.25 18.17
N TRP A 159 -0.81 7.97 17.26
CA TRP A 159 -1.64 8.96 16.58
C TRP A 159 -2.50 9.74 17.57
N GLY A 160 -2.67 11.04 17.30
CA GLY A 160 -3.56 11.90 18.05
C GLY A 160 -4.94 11.97 17.41
N GLU A 161 -5.83 12.75 18.02
CA GLU A 161 -7.21 12.93 17.55
C GLU A 161 -7.26 13.35 16.07
N GLU A 162 -6.44 14.32 15.68
CA GLU A 162 -6.39 14.85 14.31
C GLU A 162 -5.96 13.79 13.29
N GLN A 163 -4.97 12.95 13.60
CA GLN A 163 -4.57 11.86 12.72
C GLN A 163 -5.69 10.82 12.55
N TRP A 164 -6.38 10.46 13.64
CA TRP A 164 -7.50 9.50 13.56
C TRP A 164 -8.69 10.04 12.78
N ARG A 165 -8.99 11.34 12.90
CA ARG A 165 -10.02 12.00 12.10
C ARG A 165 -9.67 11.98 10.60
N ILE A 166 -8.42 12.25 10.25
CA ILE A 166 -7.95 12.16 8.87
C ILE A 166 -8.01 10.73 8.34
N GLN A 167 -7.63 9.73 9.15
CA GLN A 167 -7.77 8.33 8.76
C GLN A 167 -9.24 7.95 8.55
N TYR A 168 -10.16 8.40 9.40
CA TYR A 168 -11.58 8.14 9.21
C TYR A 168 -12.13 8.77 7.91
N GLU A 169 -11.77 10.05 7.65
CA GLU A 169 -12.11 10.74 6.40
C GLU A 169 -11.53 10.02 5.19
N TYR A 170 -10.31 9.49 5.30
CA TYR A 170 -9.66 8.70 4.27
C TYR A 170 -10.40 7.39 3.99
N LEU A 171 -10.77 6.66 5.05
CA LEU A 171 -11.46 5.38 4.92
C LEU A 171 -12.80 5.54 4.20
N THR A 172 -13.57 6.55 4.60
CA THR A 172 -14.93 6.79 4.09
C THR A 172 -14.93 7.56 2.76
N GLY A 173 -14.01 8.50 2.58
CA GLY A 173 -13.94 9.39 1.42
C GLY A 173 -13.08 8.89 0.26
N PHE A 174 -12.19 7.93 0.48
CA PHE A 174 -11.34 7.35 -0.58
C PHE A 174 -11.31 5.83 -0.58
N TYR A 175 -10.93 5.20 0.54
CA TYR A 175 -10.64 3.76 0.56
C TYR A 175 -11.86 2.90 0.22
N ILE A 176 -13.02 3.16 0.84
CA ILE A 176 -14.27 2.47 0.53
C ILE A 176 -14.66 2.68 -0.94
N PRO A 177 -14.78 3.91 -1.47
CA PRO A 177 -15.03 4.13 -2.90
C PRO A 177 -14.02 3.43 -3.83
N CYS A 178 -12.74 3.40 -3.44
CA CYS A 178 -11.69 2.71 -4.19
C CYS A 178 -12.00 1.21 -4.29
N ALA A 179 -12.24 0.55 -3.17
CA ALA A 179 -12.49 -0.88 -3.15
C ALA A 179 -13.81 -1.26 -3.83
N GLU A 180 -14.87 -0.45 -3.66
CA GLU A 180 -16.14 -0.64 -4.37
C GLU A 180 -15.94 -0.55 -5.90
N SER A 181 -15.00 0.27 -6.36
CA SER A 181 -14.66 0.33 -7.78
C SER A 181 -14.05 -0.98 -8.31
N PHE A 182 -13.47 -1.83 -7.45
CA PHE A 182 -13.00 -3.19 -7.77
C PHE A 182 -14.10 -4.25 -7.63
N GLY A 183 -15.31 -3.87 -7.22
CA GLY A 183 -16.44 -4.79 -7.01
C GLY A 183 -16.57 -5.31 -5.59
N VAL A 184 -15.80 -4.77 -4.62
CA VAL A 184 -15.97 -5.11 -3.21
C VAL A 184 -17.33 -4.60 -2.73
N VAL A 185 -18.08 -5.47 -2.05
CA VAL A 185 -19.34 -5.10 -1.42
C VAL A 185 -19.08 -4.72 0.03
N VAL A 186 -19.32 -3.45 0.36
CA VAL A 186 -19.20 -2.89 1.72
C VAL A 186 -20.59 -2.70 2.31
N ASP A 187 -20.79 -3.15 3.55
CA ASP A 187 -21.99 -2.79 4.30
C ASP A 187 -21.80 -1.40 4.93
N HIS A 188 -22.46 -0.39 4.38
CA HIS A 188 -22.36 0.98 4.91
C HIS A 188 -23.09 1.18 6.24
N SER A 189 -23.96 0.24 6.64
CA SER A 189 -24.73 0.35 7.88
C SER A 189 -23.91 0.08 9.15
N VAL A 190 -22.76 -0.57 9.00
CA VAL A 190 -21.82 -0.87 10.11
C VAL A 190 -20.71 0.17 10.24
N ILE A 191 -20.66 1.18 9.36
CA ILE A 191 -19.67 2.27 9.45
C ILE A 191 -19.96 3.09 10.73
N PRO A 192 -19.04 3.15 11.70
CA PRO A 192 -19.23 3.93 12.92
C PRO A 192 -19.23 5.41 12.61
N SER A 193 -19.77 6.24 13.52
CA SER A 193 -19.57 7.68 13.41
C SER A 193 -18.10 8.06 13.59
N GLU A 194 -17.63 9.17 12.99
CA GLU A 194 -16.26 9.71 13.18
C GLU A 194 -15.93 9.82 14.67
N LYS A 195 -16.87 10.36 15.45
CA LYS A 195 -16.70 10.51 16.90
C LYS A 195 -16.43 9.17 17.58
N SER A 196 -17.26 8.16 17.32
CA SER A 196 -17.09 6.82 17.93
C SER A 196 -15.79 6.15 17.51
N TYR A 197 -15.40 6.31 16.23
CA TYR A 197 -14.13 5.80 15.70
C TYR A 197 -12.93 6.42 16.43
N VAL A 198 -12.89 7.75 16.52
CA VAL A 198 -11.80 8.50 17.15
C VAL A 198 -11.73 8.24 18.66
N GLU A 199 -12.88 8.21 19.34
CA GLU A 199 -12.94 7.89 20.77
C GLU A 199 -12.36 6.49 21.04
N SER A 200 -12.77 5.48 20.26
CA SER A 200 -12.23 4.11 20.39
C SER A 200 -10.72 4.08 20.15
N ALA A 201 -10.25 4.75 19.09
CA ALA A 201 -8.84 4.79 18.73
C ALA A 201 -7.97 5.47 19.80
N LEU A 202 -8.47 6.52 20.47
CA LEU A 202 -7.76 7.21 21.54
C LEU A 202 -7.73 6.40 22.83
N SER A 203 -8.77 5.63 23.12
CA SER A 203 -8.88 4.78 24.31
C SER A 203 -8.22 3.41 24.18
N ASP A 204 -7.52 3.13 23.07
CA ASP A 204 -6.98 1.80 22.73
C ASP A 204 -8.08 0.71 22.74
N GLY A 205 -9.29 1.09 22.31
CA GLY A 205 -10.42 0.19 22.14
C GLY A 205 -10.35 -0.60 20.84
N GLU A 206 -11.41 -1.35 20.54
CA GLU A 206 -11.54 -2.06 19.28
C GLU A 206 -11.68 -1.05 18.13
N LEU A 207 -10.70 -1.08 17.21
CA LEU A 207 -10.65 -0.17 16.08
C LEU A 207 -11.37 -0.80 14.88
N TRP A 208 -12.46 -0.17 14.47
CA TRP A 208 -13.16 -0.56 13.25
C TRP A 208 -12.27 -0.35 12.02
N HIS A 209 -12.31 -1.29 11.07
CA HIS A 209 -11.69 -1.13 9.76
C HIS A 209 -12.55 -1.81 8.68
N PRO A 210 -12.79 -1.18 7.51
CA PRO A 210 -13.68 -1.76 6.49
C PRO A 210 -13.24 -3.13 5.98
N ILE A 211 -11.93 -3.43 6.05
CA ILE A 211 -11.38 -4.72 5.61
C ILE A 211 -11.96 -5.90 6.39
N PHE A 212 -12.21 -5.74 7.70
CA PHE A 212 -12.69 -6.84 8.53
C PHE A 212 -14.10 -7.26 8.08
N GLU A 213 -14.99 -6.28 7.96
CA GLU A 213 -16.37 -6.48 7.51
C GLU A 213 -16.46 -7.12 6.12
N TRP A 214 -15.63 -6.67 5.18
CA TRP A 214 -15.76 -7.15 3.82
C TRP A 214 -15.03 -8.47 3.57
N THR A 215 -14.03 -8.84 4.40
CA THR A 215 -13.30 -10.11 4.23
C THR A 215 -14.15 -11.30 4.63
N GLU A 216 -15.09 -11.08 5.55
CA GLU A 216 -16.08 -12.06 5.97
C GLU A 216 -17.23 -12.22 4.94
N ASN A 217 -17.38 -11.28 4.02
CA ASN A 217 -18.39 -11.33 2.99
C ASN A 217 -18.01 -12.29 1.85
N GLN A 218 -18.78 -13.38 1.73
CA GLN A 218 -18.59 -14.41 0.71
C GLN A 218 -18.51 -13.88 -0.73
N LYS A 219 -19.13 -12.72 -1.02
CA LYS A 219 -19.10 -12.11 -2.36
C LYS A 219 -17.74 -11.53 -2.73
N ASN A 220 -16.86 -11.32 -1.76
CA ASN A 220 -15.57 -10.66 -1.96
C ASN A 220 -14.39 -11.66 -2.05
N GLN A 221 -14.64 -12.97 -2.02
CA GLN A 221 -13.62 -14.02 -1.89
C GLN A 221 -12.44 -13.93 -2.89
N ASN A 222 -12.69 -13.50 -4.13
CA ASN A 222 -11.65 -13.37 -5.15
C ASN A 222 -10.86 -12.05 -5.04
N LEU A 223 -11.38 -11.06 -4.31
CA LEU A 223 -10.79 -9.71 -4.17
C LEU A 223 -10.02 -9.55 -2.85
N VAL A 224 -10.22 -10.46 -1.90
CA VAL A 224 -9.61 -10.41 -0.55
C VAL A 224 -8.29 -11.16 -0.47
N SER A 225 -7.98 -12.03 -1.43
CA SER A 225 -6.71 -12.76 -1.48
C SER A 225 -5.69 -12.00 -2.30
N THR A 226 -4.55 -11.64 -1.72
CA THR A 226 -3.40 -11.08 -2.47
C THR A 226 -2.71 -12.11 -3.36
N GLU A 227 -3.12 -13.38 -3.32
CA GLU A 227 -2.64 -14.43 -4.22
C GLU A 227 -3.35 -14.40 -5.59
N THR A 228 -4.45 -13.66 -5.72
CA THR A 228 -5.13 -13.42 -6.99
C THR A 228 -4.63 -12.11 -7.61
N GLU A 229 -4.63 -12.03 -8.95
CA GLU A 229 -4.26 -10.81 -9.67
C GLU A 229 -5.18 -9.64 -9.26
N GLU A 230 -6.47 -9.93 -9.05
CA GLU A 230 -7.45 -8.93 -8.65
C GLU A 230 -7.22 -8.41 -7.23
N GLY A 231 -6.92 -9.28 -6.26
CA GLY A 231 -6.64 -8.87 -4.88
C GLY A 231 -5.29 -8.18 -4.73
N GLU A 232 -4.26 -8.59 -5.48
CA GLU A 232 -3.00 -7.86 -5.56
C GLU A 232 -3.22 -6.44 -6.14
N SER A 233 -3.98 -6.35 -7.24
CA SER A 233 -4.30 -5.06 -7.86
C SER A 233 -5.12 -4.15 -6.93
N LEU A 234 -6.07 -4.70 -6.17
CA LEU A 234 -6.83 -3.96 -5.17
C LEU A 234 -5.90 -3.44 -4.08
N SER A 235 -5.10 -4.32 -3.46
CA SER A 235 -4.22 -3.97 -2.34
C SER A 235 -3.20 -2.89 -2.73
N ARG A 236 -2.63 -2.97 -3.95
CA ARG A 236 -1.72 -1.95 -4.48
C ARG A 236 -2.37 -0.61 -4.76
N THR A 237 -3.64 -0.62 -5.19
CA THR A 237 -4.35 0.60 -5.62
C THR A 237 -5.03 1.30 -4.44
N CYS A 238 -5.74 0.53 -3.62
CA CYS A 238 -6.53 1.00 -2.49
C CYS A 238 -5.73 0.80 -1.20
N ARG A 239 -4.79 1.71 -0.93
CA ARG A 239 -3.98 1.68 0.30
C ARG A 239 -4.87 1.82 1.54
N GLN A 240 -4.66 1.02 2.57
CA GLN A 240 -5.52 1.00 3.77
C GLN A 240 -5.35 2.24 4.67
N PHE A 241 -4.19 2.88 4.62
CA PHE A 241 -3.87 4.06 5.42
C PHE A 241 -3.81 5.32 4.58
N ALA A 242 -4.22 6.44 5.20
CA ALA A 242 -4.05 7.75 4.61
C ALA A 242 -2.54 8.01 4.36
N PRO A 243 -2.16 8.69 3.25
CA PRO A 243 -0.77 9.01 2.99
C PRO A 243 -0.12 9.79 4.14
N ASP A 244 1.12 9.43 4.50
CA ASP A 244 1.90 10.04 5.59
C ASP A 244 1.98 11.57 5.49
N ARG A 245 2.06 12.10 4.25
CA ARG A 245 2.07 13.54 3.96
C ARG A 245 0.85 14.30 4.47
N TYR A 246 -0.25 13.60 4.76
CA TYR A 246 -1.48 14.18 5.30
C TYR A 246 -1.62 13.92 6.81
N LEU A 247 -0.98 12.88 7.35
CA LEU A 247 -1.02 12.54 8.77
C LEU A 247 0.06 13.27 9.60
N PHE A 248 1.22 13.55 8.99
CA PHE A 248 2.44 14.01 9.68
C PHE A 248 3.09 15.21 8.97
N ASN A 249 2.37 16.33 8.94
CA ASN A 249 2.86 17.64 8.48
C ASN A 249 4.16 18.03 9.20
#